data_AF-A0A971L5E0-F1
#
_entry.id   AF-A0A971L5E0-F1
#
_cell.length_a   1.000
_cell.length_b   1.000
_cell.length_c   1.000
_cell.angle_alpha   90.00
_cell.angle_beta   90.00
_cell.angle_gamma   90.00
#
_symmetry.space_group_name_H-M   'P 1'
#
loop_
_entity.id
_entity.type
_entity.pdbx_description
1 polymer ?
#
loop_
_entity_poly.entity_id
_entity_poly.type
_entity_poly.pdbx_seq_one_letter_code
_entity_poly.pdbx_strand_id
1 'polypeptide(L)'
;MHVKEKYRGQAHLLIAYGSSHPANASYSCLQLMLADSLPGVYLATVEGYPQLSEVLPRLRRQGVKEGILSPYMLLAGEPARHDMAACGENSWKQILAREGFQVKVELCGLGGYPAYQEIFGQRVRDCPAGQAVGG
;
A
#
# COMPACT_ATOMS: atom_id res chain seq x y z
N MET A 1 4.14 15.42 9.27
CA MET A 1 2.97 16.29 9.53
C MET A 1 2.20 16.71 8.25
N HIS A 2 2.68 16.42 7.03
CA HIS A 2 2.09 16.91 5.77
C HIS A 2 0.98 16.05 5.12
N VAL A 3 0.68 14.85 5.64
CA VAL A 3 -0.33 13.95 5.03
C VAL A 3 -1.77 14.41 5.30
N LYS A 4 -2.03 15.02 6.47
CA LYS A 4 -3.39 15.35 6.93
C LYS A 4 -4.07 16.47 6.13
N GLU A 5 -3.31 17.35 5.48
CA GLU A 5 -3.86 18.55 4.83
C GLU A 5 -4.12 18.34 3.33
N LYS A 6 -3.29 17.53 2.67
CA LYS A 6 -3.36 17.29 1.22
C LYS A 6 -4.58 16.47 0.78
N TYR A 7 -5.22 15.75 1.71
CA TYR A 7 -6.21 14.72 1.38
C TYR A 7 -7.46 14.72 2.27
N ARG A 8 -7.84 15.88 2.82
CA ARG A 8 -9.07 16.02 3.60
C ARG A 8 -10.28 15.54 2.80
N GLY A 9 -10.95 14.50 3.30
CA GLY A 9 -12.15 13.92 2.67
C GLY A 9 -11.88 12.85 1.61
N GLN A 10 -10.62 12.49 1.36
CA GLN A 10 -10.23 11.40 0.45
C GLN A 10 -9.66 10.21 1.22
N ALA A 11 -9.90 8.99 0.75
CA ALA A 11 -9.27 7.79 1.30
C ALA A 11 -7.98 7.43 0.57
N HIS A 12 -6.97 7.01 1.30
CA HIS A 12 -5.74 6.46 0.75
C HIS A 12 -5.77 4.95 0.83
N LEU A 13 -5.64 4.30 -0.32
CA LEU A 13 -5.58 2.86 -0.46
C LEU A 13 -4.18 2.47 -0.87
N LEU A 14 -3.46 1.87 0.08
CA LEU A 14 -2.16 1.28 -0.10
C LEU A 14 -2.32 -0.18 -0.53
N ILE A 15 -1.68 -0.56 -1.64
CA ILE A 15 -1.72 -1.94 -2.16
C ILE A 15 -0.37 -2.60 -1.93
N ALA A 16 -0.35 -3.61 -1.05
CA ALA A 16 0.77 -4.52 -0.93
C ALA A 16 0.54 -5.77 -1.79
N TYR A 17 1.61 -6.48 -2.16
CA TYR A 17 1.43 -7.78 -2.84
C TYR A 17 0.87 -8.80 -1.84
N GLY A 18 1.50 -8.89 -0.66
CA GLY A 18 1.19 -9.91 0.33
C GLY A 18 1.63 -11.31 -0.10
N SER A 19 1.41 -12.31 0.75
CA SER A 19 1.64 -13.73 0.42
C SER A 19 0.98 -14.64 1.46
N SER A 20 1.02 -15.96 1.23
CA SER A 20 0.63 -16.97 2.22
C SER A 20 1.64 -17.14 3.36
N HIS A 21 2.80 -16.49 3.29
CA HIS A 21 3.85 -16.61 4.31
C HIS A 21 3.40 -15.95 5.63
N PRO A 22 3.77 -16.48 6.81
CA PRO A 22 3.43 -15.89 8.11
C PRO A 22 3.83 -14.40 8.27
N ALA A 23 4.84 -13.96 7.53
CA ALA A 23 5.26 -12.56 7.47
C ALA A 23 4.14 -11.60 7.04
N ASN A 24 3.12 -12.10 6.34
CA ASN A 24 1.94 -11.34 5.93
C ASN A 24 1.17 -10.76 7.13
N ALA A 25 1.30 -11.35 8.33
CA ALA A 25 0.76 -10.78 9.57
C ALA A 25 1.23 -9.34 9.84
N SER A 26 2.39 -8.95 9.30
CA SER A 26 2.91 -7.58 9.38
C SER A 26 1.99 -6.57 8.70
N TYR A 27 1.34 -6.94 7.58
CA TYR A 27 0.37 -6.07 6.91
C TYR A 27 -0.91 -5.91 7.72
N SER A 28 -1.39 -6.98 8.36
CA SER A 28 -2.53 -6.90 9.30
C SER A 28 -2.21 -5.96 10.47
N CYS A 29 -1.02 -6.11 11.07
CA CYS A 29 -0.56 -5.24 12.14
C CYS A 29 -0.47 -3.78 11.67
N LEU A 30 0.13 -3.54 10.51
CA LEU A 30 0.22 -2.21 9.92
C LEU A 30 -1.16 -1.59 9.67
N GLN A 31 -2.12 -2.35 9.14
CA GLN A 31 -3.49 -1.87 8.95
C GLN A 31 -4.17 -1.48 10.28
N LEU A 32 -3.92 -2.21 11.36
CA LEU A 32 -4.45 -1.86 12.69
C LEU A 32 -3.84 -0.55 13.19
N MET A 33 -2.52 -0.39 13.06
CA MET A 33 -1.81 0.83 13.43
C MET A 33 -2.28 2.04 12.61
N LEU A 34 -2.50 1.85 11.30
CA LEU A 34 -3.01 2.90 10.42
C LEU A 34 -4.43 3.32 10.82
N ALA A 35 -5.30 2.37 11.19
CA ALA A 35 -6.66 2.67 11.61
C ALA A 35 -6.71 3.55 12.87
N ASP A 36 -5.76 3.36 13.79
CA ASP A 36 -5.66 4.13 15.03
C ASP A 36 -4.95 5.49 14.82
N SER A 37 -3.80 5.49 14.15
CA SER A 37 -2.92 6.66 14.05
C SER A 37 -3.20 7.57 12.85
N LEU A 38 -3.74 7.04 11.75
CA LEU A 38 -3.96 7.73 10.47
C LEU A 38 -5.32 7.35 9.85
N PRO A 39 -6.43 7.77 10.46
CA PRO A 39 -7.77 7.52 9.92
C PRO A 39 -7.90 8.09 8.51
N GLY A 40 -8.41 7.28 7.58
CA GLY A 40 -8.49 7.58 6.16
C GLY A 40 -7.39 6.93 5.32
N VAL A 41 -6.39 6.29 5.94
CA VAL A 41 -5.42 5.43 5.26
C VAL A 41 -5.77 3.97 5.48
N TYR A 42 -5.81 3.23 4.39
CA TYR A 42 -6.11 1.81 4.33
C TYR A 42 -5.01 1.10 3.56
N LEU A 43 -4.78 -0.14 3.93
CA LEU A 43 -3.83 -1.07 3.37
C LEU A 43 -4.59 -2.35 3.07
N ALA A 44 -4.40 -2.86 1.86
CA ALA A 44 -4.86 -4.17 1.49
C ALA A 44 -3.82 -4.89 0.63
N THR A 45 -3.88 -6.22 0.63
CA THR A 45 -2.99 -7.11 -0.09
C THR A 45 -3.68 -7.68 -1.31
N VAL A 46 -2.93 -7.88 -2.41
CA VAL A 46 -3.39 -8.62 -3.59
C VAL A 46 -3.57 -10.10 -3.25
N GLU A 47 -2.59 -10.67 -2.55
CA GLU A 47 -2.58 -12.04 -2.05
C GLU A 47 -2.44 -12.04 -0.52
N GLY A 48 -3.37 -12.68 0.19
CA GLY A 48 -3.36 -12.76 1.65
C GLY A 48 -4.42 -11.87 2.32
N TYR A 49 -4.10 -11.37 3.51
CA TYR A 49 -4.98 -10.54 4.34
C TYR A 49 -4.24 -9.29 4.86
N PRO A 50 -4.89 -8.12 4.98
CA PRO A 50 -6.30 -7.81 4.68
C PRO A 50 -6.59 -7.64 3.19
N GLN A 51 -7.75 -8.11 2.73
CA GLN A 51 -8.18 -8.00 1.32
C GLN A 51 -8.95 -6.71 1.03
N LEU A 52 -9.06 -6.32 -0.24
CA LEU A 52 -9.86 -5.17 -0.66
C LEU A 52 -11.32 -5.26 -0.20
N SER A 53 -11.90 -6.46 -0.21
CA SER A 53 -13.26 -6.75 0.29
C SER A 53 -13.47 -6.37 1.75
N GLU A 54 -12.43 -6.37 2.57
CA GLU A 54 -12.49 -5.97 3.99
C GLU A 54 -12.41 -4.45 4.17
N VAL A 55 -11.85 -3.76 3.19
CA VAL A 55 -11.68 -2.31 3.19
C VAL A 55 -12.91 -1.61 2.61
N LEU A 56 -13.54 -2.17 1.57
CA LEU A 56 -14.73 -1.60 0.92
C LEU A 56 -15.86 -1.24 1.90
N PRO A 57 -16.27 -2.09 2.86
CA PRO A 57 -17.30 -1.74 3.84
C PRO A 57 -16.89 -0.58 4.76
N ARG A 58 -15.59 -0.40 5.01
CA ARG A 58 -15.07 0.72 5.82
C ARG A 58 -15.18 2.03 5.04
N LEU A 59 -14.80 2.02 3.76
CA LEU A 59 -14.93 3.17 2.86
C LEU A 59 -16.40 3.61 2.73
N ARG A 60 -17.31 2.65 2.48
CA ARG A 60 -18.75 2.91 2.36
C ARG A 60 -19.33 3.52 3.65
N ARG A 61 -18.97 2.98 4.82
CA ARG A 61 -19.44 3.52 6.13
C ARG A 61 -18.98 4.94 6.41
N GLN A 62 -17.79 5.31 5.93
CA GLN A 62 -17.28 6.66 6.07
C GLN A 62 -17.83 7.63 5.03
N GLY A 63 -18.62 7.16 4.06
CA GLY A 63 -19.21 8.00 3.01
C GLY A 63 -18.18 8.62 2.07
N VAL A 64 -16.98 8.07 2.01
CA VAL A 64 -15.91 8.58 1.14
C VAL A 64 -16.26 8.22 -0.31
N LYS A 65 -16.12 9.18 -1.22
CA LYS A 65 -16.40 9.01 -2.66
C LYS A 65 -15.16 9.08 -3.54
N GLU A 66 -14.07 9.62 -3.01
CA GLU A 66 -12.82 9.84 -3.72
C GLU A 66 -11.64 9.25 -2.95
N GLY A 67 -10.67 8.70 -3.67
CA GLY A 67 -9.45 8.22 -3.05
C GLY A 67 -8.27 8.08 -3.99
N ILE A 68 -7.15 7.74 -3.39
CA ILE A 68 -5.87 7.56 -4.05
C ILE A 68 -5.40 6.14 -3.85
N LEU A 69 -5.05 5.49 -4.95
CA LEU A 69 -4.54 4.14 -5.00
C LEU A 69 -3.02 4.18 -5.20
N SER A 70 -2.25 3.74 -4.23
CA SER A 70 -0.78 3.79 -4.26
C SER A 70 -0.18 2.42 -3.93
N PRO A 71 0.91 2.01 -4.61
CA PRO A 71 1.59 0.76 -4.29
C PRO A 71 2.40 0.90 -2.99
N TYR A 72 2.26 -0.08 -2.10
CA TYR A 72 3.12 -0.30 -0.93
C TYR A 72 4.18 -1.35 -1.26
N MET A 73 5.00 -1.05 -2.26
CA MET A 73 6.09 -1.90 -2.75
C MET A 73 7.30 -1.05 -3.08
N LEU A 74 8.51 -1.61 -3.01
CA LEU A 74 9.74 -0.85 -3.28
C LEU A 74 9.75 -0.26 -4.70
N LEU A 75 9.37 -1.08 -5.68
CA LEU A 75 9.27 -0.71 -7.09
C LEU A 75 7.81 -0.82 -7.54
N ALA A 76 7.30 0.25 -8.16
CA ALA A 76 6.00 0.25 -8.83
C ALA A 76 6.16 -0.18 -10.31
N GLY A 77 6.64 -1.41 -10.51
CA GLY A 77 6.91 -1.98 -11.83
C GLY A 77 5.65 -2.43 -12.58
N GLU A 78 5.84 -3.15 -13.68
CA GLU A 78 4.75 -3.63 -14.55
C GLU A 78 3.68 -4.48 -13.81
N PRO A 79 4.01 -5.40 -12.87
CA PRO A 79 2.99 -6.14 -12.13
C PRO A 79 2.07 -5.22 -11.31
N ALA A 80 2.65 -4.20 -10.65
CA ALA A 80 1.87 -3.22 -9.90
C ALA A 80 0.98 -2.38 -10.84
N ARG A 81 1.46 -2.04 -12.05
CA ARG A 81 0.63 -1.37 -13.06
C ARG A 81 -0.54 -2.22 -13.52
N HIS A 82 -0.29 -3.52 -13.74
CA HIS A 82 -1.31 -4.45 -14.18
C HIS A 82 -2.43 -4.58 -13.14
N ASP A 83 -2.09 -4.91 -11.89
CA ASP A 83 -3.08 -5.18 -10.85
C ASP A 83 -3.85 -3.92 -10.41
N MET A 84 -3.16 -2.77 -10.39
CA MET A 84 -3.75 -1.53 -9.90
C MET A 84 -4.53 -0.76 -10.97
N ALA A 85 -4.03 -0.74 -12.21
CA ALA A 85 -4.42 0.24 -13.22
C ALA A 85 -4.71 -0.35 -14.61
N ALA A 86 -4.58 -1.66 -14.82
CA ALA A 86 -4.94 -2.25 -16.11
C ALA A 86 -6.40 -2.01 -16.46
N CYS A 87 -6.69 -1.93 -17.75
CA CYS A 87 -8.07 -1.87 -18.26
C CYS A 87 -8.85 -3.18 -18.09
N GLY A 88 -8.28 -4.19 -17.41
CA GLY A 88 -8.95 -5.45 -17.11
C GLY A 88 -10.01 -5.30 -16.02
N GLU A 89 -11.05 -6.14 -16.11
CA GLU A 89 -12.22 -6.14 -15.23
C GLU A 89 -11.92 -6.40 -13.75
N ASN A 90 -10.78 -7.02 -13.46
CA ASN A 90 -10.34 -7.37 -12.12
C ASN A 90 -9.30 -6.39 -11.56
N SER A 91 -8.99 -5.30 -12.26
CA SER A 91 -8.11 -4.27 -11.71
C SER A 91 -8.78 -3.57 -10.52
N TRP A 92 -7.99 -3.19 -9.53
CA TRP A 92 -8.50 -2.55 -8.32
C TRP A 92 -9.19 -1.22 -8.64
N LYS A 93 -8.69 -0.49 -9.64
CA LYS A 93 -9.34 0.71 -10.17
C LYS A 93 -10.76 0.43 -10.67
N GLN A 94 -10.98 -0.65 -11.41
CA GLN A 94 -12.31 -0.97 -11.92
C GLN A 94 -13.23 -1.49 -10.82
N ILE A 95 -12.73 -2.31 -9.90
CA ILE A 95 -13.51 -2.78 -8.75
C ILE A 95 -14.00 -1.58 -7.93
N LEU A 96 -13.11 -0.63 -7.61
CA LEU A 96 -13.48 0.58 -6.86
C LEU A 96 -14.45 1.48 -7.65
N ALA A 97 -14.28 1.61 -8.97
CA ALA A 97 -15.20 2.37 -9.82
C ALA A 97 -16.61 1.76 -9.88
N ARG A 98 -16.72 0.42 -9.97
CA ARG A 98 -18.00 -0.32 -9.91
C ARG A 98 -18.72 -0.11 -8.58
N GLU A 99 -17.93 0.09 -7.52
CA GLU A 99 -18.39 0.41 -6.17
C GLU A 99 -18.78 1.89 -5.98
N GLY A 100 -18.75 2.70 -7.04
CA GLY A 100 -19.09 4.12 -7.01
C GLY A 100 -17.99 5.01 -6.44
N PHE A 101 -16.77 4.47 -6.29
CA PHE A 101 -15.62 5.16 -5.73
C PHE A 101 -14.69 5.66 -6.83
N GLN A 102 -14.40 6.97 -6.84
CA GLN A 102 -13.48 7.57 -7.80
C GLN A 102 -12.05 7.45 -7.29
N VAL A 103 -11.19 6.76 -8.05
CA VAL A 103 -9.79 6.58 -7.67
C VAL A 103 -8.82 7.20 -8.64
N LYS A 104 -7.84 7.92 -8.08
CA LYS A 104 -6.63 8.34 -8.77
C LYS A 104 -5.52 7.35 -8.45
N VAL A 105 -4.83 6.86 -9.47
CA VAL A 105 -3.71 5.93 -9.27
C VAL A 105 -2.41 6.72 -9.22
N GLU A 106 -1.67 6.59 -8.13
CA GLU A 106 -0.31 7.13 -7.97
C GLU A 106 0.70 5.97 -8.00
N LEU A 107 1.29 5.71 -9.18
CA LEU A 107 2.29 4.66 -9.40
C LEU A 107 3.69 5.13 -8.96
N CYS A 108 3.85 5.44 -7.68
CA CYS A 108 5.15 5.74 -7.08
C CYS A 108 5.51 4.67 -6.05
N GLY A 109 6.56 3.89 -6.32
CA GLY A 109 7.07 2.90 -5.37
C GLY A 109 7.75 3.57 -4.18
N LEU A 110 7.88 2.84 -3.07
CA LEU A 110 8.50 3.34 -1.84
C LEU A 110 9.94 3.82 -2.09
N GLY A 111 10.66 3.23 -3.04
CA GLY A 111 12.02 3.63 -3.40
C GLY A 111 12.13 5.02 -4.03
N GLY A 112 11.03 5.63 -4.48
CA GLY A 112 11.01 7.00 -5.00
C GLY A 112 11.01 8.08 -3.91
N TYR A 113 10.79 7.69 -2.64
CA TYR A 113 10.68 8.62 -1.53
C TYR A 113 11.99 8.66 -0.70
N PRO A 114 12.61 9.84 -0.52
CA PRO A 114 13.90 9.95 0.18
C PRO A 114 13.90 9.33 1.59
N ALA A 115 12.81 9.47 2.35
CA ALA A 115 12.71 8.89 3.70
C ALA A 115 12.80 7.36 3.70
N TYR A 116 12.22 6.70 2.70
CA TYR A 116 12.34 5.24 2.56
C TYR A 116 13.72 4.84 2.07
N GLN A 117 14.31 5.59 1.12
CA GLN A 117 15.69 5.37 0.69
C GLN A 117 16.67 5.40 1.86
N GLU A 118 16.48 6.33 2.81
CA GLU A 118 17.29 6.41 4.01
C GLU A 118 17.13 5.17 4.90
N ILE A 119 15.89 4.73 5.16
CA ILE A 119 15.62 3.50 5.93
C ILE A 119 16.30 2.29 5.27
N PHE A 120 16.14 2.11 3.95
CA PHE A 120 16.77 1.01 3.23
C PHE A 120 18.29 1.12 3.24
N GLY A 121 18.83 2.33 3.05
CA GLY A 121 20.27 2.59 3.12
C GLY A 121 20.86 2.31 4.50
N GLN A 122 20.15 2.64 5.58
CA GLN A 122 20.53 2.28 6.95
C GLN A 122 20.58 0.76 7.11
N ARG A 123 19.54 0.04 6.69
CA ARG A 123 19.50 -1.44 6.76
C ARG A 123 20.64 -2.11 6.00
N VAL A 124 21.04 -1.56 4.85
CA VAL A 124 22.20 -2.06 4.09
C VAL A 124 23.51 -1.84 4.85
N ARG A 125 23.67 -0.68 5.52
CA ARG A 125 24.85 -0.39 6.35
C ARG A 125 24.90 -1.22 7.63
N ASP A 126 23.75 -1.49 8.21
CA ASP A 126 23.61 -2.30 9.43
C ASP A 126 23.73 -3.80 9.15
N CYS A 127 23.62 -4.21 7.87
CA CYS A 127 23.96 -5.56 7.47
C CYS A 127 25.44 -5.75 7.77
N PRO A 128 25.82 -6.62 8.72
CA PRO A 128 27.23 -6.91 8.94
C PRO A 128 27.76 -7.41 7.60
N ALA A 129 28.67 -6.65 6.99
CA ALA A 129 29.41 -7.10 5.81
C ALA A 129 29.87 -8.50 6.16
N GLY A 130 29.40 -9.50 5.39
CA GLY A 130 29.62 -10.90 5.70
C GLY A 130 31.08 -11.03 6.11
N GLN A 131 31.32 -11.61 7.30
CA GLN A 131 32.68 -12.00 7.67
C GLN A 131 33.24 -12.70 6.44
N ALA A 132 34.22 -12.07 5.80
CA ALA A 132 35.02 -12.76 4.82
C ALA A 132 35.53 -13.98 5.58
N VAL A 133 35.04 -15.16 5.19
CA VAL A 133 35.60 -16.43 5.66
C VAL A 133 37.00 -16.47 5.05
N GLY A 134 37.94 -15.85 5.77
CA GLY A 134 39.36 -15.93 5.50
C GLY A 134 39.90 -17.19 6.14
N GLY A 135 40.68 -17.95 5.37
CA GLY A 135 41.46 -19.10 5.84
C GLY A 135 41.06 -20.39 5.15
#